data_AF-A0A520EP48-F1
#
_entry.id   AF-A0A520EP48-F1
#
_cell.length_a   1.000
_cell.length_b   1.000
_cell.length_c   1.000
_cell.angle_alpha   90.00
_cell.angle_beta   90.00
_cell.angle_gamma   90.00
#
_symmetry.space_group_name_H-M   'P 1'
#
loop_
_entity.id
_entity.type
_entity.pdbx_description
1 polymer ?
#
loop_
_entity_poly.entity_id
_entity_poly.type
_entity_poly.pdbx_seq_one_letter_code
_entity_poly.pdbx_strand_id
1 'polypeptide(L)'
;MAQLLTALPQPVRSGLIQTKDLPADMHQTSWSSLSRYEQAERETIKGALREADGNKARAAKILGIGRTTLYRKMRALKIDAEERMIAPGR
;
A
#
# COMPACT_ATOMS: atom_id res chain seq x y z
N MET A 1 -0.13 -35.38 -37.56
CA MET A 1 0.78 -34.24 -37.77
C MET A 1 0.57 -33.25 -36.62
N ALA A 2 1.66 -32.92 -35.89
CA ALA A 2 1.92 -31.87 -34.88
C ALA A 2 0.83 -31.49 -33.83
N GLN A 3 0.99 -31.71 -32.51
CA GLN A 3 1.75 -30.92 -31.50
C GLN A 3 1.27 -29.46 -31.38
N LEU A 4 1.02 -28.85 -30.22
CA LEU A 4 1.69 -28.93 -28.92
C LEU A 4 0.74 -28.66 -27.73
N LEU A 5 0.85 -29.50 -26.71
CA LEU A 5 0.60 -29.18 -25.30
C LEU A 5 1.80 -28.39 -24.76
N THR A 6 1.82 -27.06 -24.72
CA THR A 6 2.75 -26.34 -23.80
C THR A 6 2.48 -24.84 -23.71
N ALA A 7 1.85 -24.42 -22.62
CA ALA A 7 2.08 -23.11 -22.02
C ALA A 7 1.64 -23.13 -20.55
N LEU A 8 2.11 -24.11 -19.78
CA LEU A 8 2.09 -23.98 -18.33
C LEU A 8 3.32 -23.16 -17.94
N PRO A 9 3.17 -21.99 -17.32
CA PRO A 9 4.32 -21.27 -16.76
C PRO A 9 4.97 -22.16 -15.72
N GLN A 10 6.28 -22.35 -15.86
CA GLN A 10 7.08 -23.20 -14.97
C GLN A 10 6.87 -22.76 -13.52
N PRO A 11 6.58 -23.68 -12.57
CA PRO A 11 6.47 -23.32 -11.17
C PRO A 11 7.84 -22.84 -10.68
N VAL A 12 7.94 -21.54 -10.39
CA VAL A 12 9.12 -20.94 -9.77
C VAL A 12 9.30 -21.57 -8.39
N ARG A 13 10.22 -22.53 -8.32
CA ARG A 13 10.68 -23.11 -7.06
C ARG A 13 11.52 -22.03 -6.37
N SER A 14 10.89 -21.38 -5.39
CA SER A 14 11.42 -20.36 -4.47
C SER A 14 11.41 -18.91 -4.97
N GLY A 15 10.73 -18.05 -4.19
CA GLY A 15 11.09 -16.64 -4.02
C GLY A 15 10.32 -15.62 -4.86
N LEU A 16 9.11 -15.26 -4.40
CA LEU A 16 8.34 -14.05 -4.74
C LEU A 16 7.95 -13.89 -6.22
N ILE A 17 6.67 -14.17 -6.53
CA ILE A 17 6.02 -13.79 -7.80
C ILE A 17 6.07 -12.26 -7.91
N GLN A 18 6.67 -11.74 -8.99
CA GLN A 18 6.69 -10.32 -9.28
C GLN A 18 5.50 -9.95 -10.16
N THR A 19 5.05 -8.70 -10.10
CA THR A 19 3.91 -8.20 -10.88
C THR A 19 4.06 -8.45 -12.39
N LYS A 20 5.29 -8.42 -12.90
CA LYS A 20 5.65 -8.75 -14.29
C LYS A 20 5.40 -10.21 -14.71
N ASP A 21 5.24 -11.11 -13.75
CA ASP A 21 5.04 -12.55 -13.99
C ASP A 21 3.54 -12.90 -14.15
N LEU A 22 2.64 -11.91 -13.98
CA LEU A 22 1.20 -12.10 -14.14
C LEU A 22 0.77 -11.87 -15.61
N PRO A 23 -0.26 -12.59 -16.10
CA PRO A 23 -0.85 -12.36 -17.43
C PRO A 23 -1.42 -10.95 -17.55
N ALA A 24 -1.29 -10.32 -18.73
CA ALA A 24 -1.68 -8.92 -19.00
C ALA A 24 -3.10 -8.55 -18.51
N ASP A 25 -4.06 -9.46 -18.65
CA ASP A 25 -5.45 -9.27 -18.20
C ASP A 25 -5.62 -9.20 -16.68
N MET A 26 -4.67 -9.73 -15.91
CA MET A 26 -4.68 -9.69 -14.44
C MET A 26 -4.02 -8.43 -13.88
N HIS A 27 -3.39 -7.58 -14.71
CA HIS A 27 -2.74 -6.34 -14.26
C HIS A 27 -3.73 -5.22 -13.89
N GLN A 28 -5.01 -5.30 -14.29
CA GLN A 28 -5.89 -4.13 -14.22
C GLN A 28 -7.03 -4.19 -13.19
N THR A 29 -7.36 -5.37 -12.63
CA THR A 29 -8.56 -5.53 -11.78
C THR A 29 -8.27 -5.48 -10.27
N SER A 30 -7.09 -5.90 -9.82
CA SER A 30 -6.76 -5.93 -8.38
C SER A 30 -6.01 -4.68 -7.92
N TRP A 31 -5.09 -4.11 -8.71
CA TRP A 31 -4.31 -2.94 -8.27
C TRP A 31 -5.06 -1.62 -8.30
N SER A 32 -6.04 -1.43 -9.19
CA SER A 32 -6.80 -0.17 -9.25
C SER A 32 -7.80 -0.04 -8.09
N SER A 33 -8.43 -1.14 -7.70
CA SER A 33 -9.34 -1.21 -6.55
C SER A 33 -8.58 -1.14 -5.22
N LEU A 34 -7.46 -1.86 -5.10
CA LEU A 34 -6.52 -1.70 -3.99
C LEU A 34 -5.99 -0.26 -3.91
N SER A 35 -5.63 0.36 -5.04
CA SER A 35 -5.15 1.75 -5.10
C SER A 35 -6.19 2.77 -4.64
N ARG A 36 -7.48 2.61 -5.00
CA ARG A 36 -8.56 3.49 -4.51
C ARG A 36 -8.74 3.38 -3.00
N TYR A 37 -8.72 2.15 -2.47
CA TYR A 37 -8.81 1.94 -1.03
C TYR A 37 -7.59 2.50 -0.30
N GLU A 38 -6.39 2.29 -0.84
CA GLU A 38 -5.14 2.86 -0.32
C GLU A 38 -5.16 4.38 -0.32
N GLN A 39 -5.70 5.02 -1.37
CA GLN A 39 -5.84 6.47 -1.43
C GLN A 39 -6.84 6.99 -0.39
N ALA A 40 -7.99 6.34 -0.24
CA ALA A 40 -8.99 6.71 0.77
C ALA A 40 -8.42 6.54 2.20
N GLU A 41 -7.71 5.45 2.45
CA GLU A 41 -7.02 5.22 3.72
C GLU A 41 -5.94 6.28 3.97
N ARG A 42 -5.16 6.62 2.94
CA ARG A 42 -4.13 7.66 3.01
C ARG A 42 -4.71 9.01 3.38
N GLU A 43 -5.80 9.43 2.74
CA GLU A 43 -6.46 10.70 3.06
C GLU A 43 -7.06 10.69 4.47
N THR A 44 -7.61 9.56 4.90
CA THR A 44 -8.11 9.38 6.27
C THR A 44 -7.00 9.57 7.31
N ILE A 45 -5.84 8.93 7.10
CA ILE A 45 -4.67 9.08 7.98
C ILE A 45 -4.13 10.51 7.95
N LYS A 46 -4.01 11.13 6.77
CA LYS A 46 -3.59 12.53 6.64
C LYS A 46 -4.56 13.50 7.33
N GLY A 47 -5.86 13.23 7.27
CA GLY A 47 -6.89 14.00 7.99
C GLY A 47 -6.70 13.93 9.49
N ALA A 48 -6.59 12.73 10.05
CA ALA A 48 -6.38 12.54 11.49
C ALA A 48 -5.05 13.12 11.98
N LEU A 49 -3.98 13.07 11.18
CA LEU A 49 -2.71 13.72 11.50
C LEU A 49 -2.84 15.25 11.55
N ARG A 50 -3.59 15.85 10.61
CA ARG A 50 -3.87 17.30 10.63
C ARG A 50 -4.70 17.70 11.83
N GLU A 51 -5.76 16.97 12.14
CA GLU A 51 -6.61 17.21 13.31
C GLU A 51 -5.81 17.06 14.63
N ALA A 52 -4.84 16.15 14.65
CA ALA A 52 -3.94 15.95 15.78
C ALA A 52 -2.73 16.90 15.80
N ASP A 53 -2.63 17.87 14.88
CA ASP A 53 -1.49 18.78 14.72
C ASP A 53 -0.14 18.02 14.67
N GLY A 54 -0.12 16.91 13.93
CA GLY A 54 1.05 16.03 13.75
C GLY A 54 1.28 15.03 14.90
N ASN A 55 0.53 15.10 16.00
CA ASN A 55 0.67 14.15 17.11
C ASN A 55 0.16 12.77 16.73
N LYS A 56 1.07 11.87 16.40
CA LYS A 56 0.77 10.49 15.93
C LYS A 56 0.02 9.66 16.96
N ALA A 57 0.26 9.86 18.26
CA ALA A 57 -0.46 9.15 19.31
C ALA A 57 -1.92 9.60 19.39
N ARG A 58 -2.18 10.90 19.23
CA ARG A 58 -3.53 11.46 19.17
C ARG A 58 -4.23 11.08 17.87
N ALA A 59 -3.55 11.12 16.72
CA ALA A 59 -4.09 10.66 15.44
C ALA A 59 -4.52 9.19 15.49
N ALA A 60 -3.73 8.32 16.12
CA ALA A 60 -4.09 6.91 16.32
C ALA A 60 -5.38 6.76 17.14
N LYS A 61 -5.55 7.58 18.19
CA LYS A 61 -6.78 7.62 18.99
C LYS A 61 -7.99 8.10 18.18
N ILE A 62 -7.84 9.15 17.37
CA ILE A 62 -8.90 9.67 16.48
C ILE A 62 -9.36 8.58 15.51
N LEU A 63 -8.42 7.81 14.96
CA LEU A 63 -8.69 6.71 14.03
C LEU A 63 -9.20 5.43 14.71
N GLY A 64 -9.21 5.36 16.05
CA GLY A 64 -9.59 4.15 16.79
C GLY A 64 -8.62 2.97 16.61
N ILE A 65 -7.35 3.23 16.28
CA ILE A 65 -6.34 2.19 16.05
C ILE A 65 -5.15 2.30 17.01
N GLY A 66 -4.42 1.19 17.19
CA GLY A 66 -3.16 1.20 17.91
C GLY A 66 -2.07 2.00 17.20
N ARG A 67 -1.14 2.59 17.97
CA ARG A 67 0.02 3.36 17.43
C ARG A 67 0.86 2.54 16.46
N THR A 68 1.14 1.28 16.78
CA THR A 68 1.91 0.37 15.90
C THR A 68 1.23 0.18 14.55
N THR A 69 -0.10 0.07 14.54
CA THR A 69 -0.90 -0.04 13.30
C THR A 69 -0.81 1.24 12.49
N LEU A 70 -0.93 2.41 13.13
CA LEU A 70 -0.77 3.69 12.46
C LEU A 70 0.61 3.81 11.81
N TYR A 71 1.70 3.53 12.54
CA TYR A 71 3.05 3.59 11.99
C TYR A 71 3.24 2.65 10.81
N ARG A 72 2.71 1.41 10.89
CA ARG A 72 2.78 0.45 9.78
C ARG A 72 2.08 0.98 8.54
N LYS A 73 0.86 1.54 8.70
CA LYS A 73 0.09 2.12 7.59
C LYS A 73 0.77 3.36 7.00
N MET A 74 1.30 4.25 7.84
CA MET A 74 2.05 5.44 7.38
C MET A 74 3.28 5.07 6.54
N ARG A 75 4.00 3.99 6.90
CA ARG A 75 5.13 3.49 6.11
C ARG A 75 4.68 2.88 4.78
N ALA A 76 3.66 2.03 4.81
CA ALA A 76 3.11 1.39 3.61
C ALA A 76 2.61 2.44 2.59
N LEU A 77 1.93 3.48 3.06
CA LEU A 77 1.32 4.54 2.23
C LEU A 77 2.25 5.75 1.99
N LYS A 78 3.53 5.63 2.38
CA LYS A 78 4.58 6.65 2.21
C LYS A 78 4.19 8.04 2.76
N ILE A 79 3.44 8.09 3.85
CA ILE A 79 2.98 9.33 4.49
C ILE A 79 4.12 9.98 5.30
N ASP A 80 4.98 9.16 5.92
CA ASP A 80 6.11 9.61 6.75
C ASP A 80 7.16 10.41 5.96
N ALA A 81 7.39 10.05 4.69
CA ALA A 81 8.30 10.80 3.82
C ALA A 81 7.73 12.18 3.46
N GLU A 82 6.44 12.23 3.10
CA GLU A 82 5.76 13.48 2.76
C GLU A 82 5.65 14.42 3.95
N GLU A 83 5.34 13.90 5.14
CA GLU A 83 5.26 14.70 6.35
C GLU A 83 6.60 15.42 6.64
N ARG A 84 7.73 14.72 6.47
CA ARG A 84 9.07 15.31 6.63
C ARG A 84 9.38 16.38 5.57
N MET A 85 8.85 16.24 4.36
CA MET A 85 9.04 17.22 3.28
C MET A 85 8.20 18.48 3.50
N ILE A 86 6.99 18.33 4.05
CA ILE A 86 6.03 19.44 4.26
C ILE A 86 6.36 20.22 5.54
N ALA A 87 6.90 19.55 6.57
CA ALA A 87 7.26 20.17 7.84
C ALA A 87 8.75 19.95 8.16
N PRO A 88 9.68 20.70 7.53
CA PRO A 88 11.08 20.65 7.92
C PRO A 88 11.24 21.26 9.32
N GLY A 89 11.51 20.42 10.32
CA GLY A 89 11.97 20.84 11.65
C GLY A 89 10.92 21.51 12.53
N ARG A 90 9.87 20.77 12.91
CA ARG A 90 9.13 21.07 14.16
C ARG A 90 9.83 20.42 15.36
#